data_AF-A0A3D8HK08-F1
#
_entry.id   AF-A0A3D8HK08-F1
#
_cell.length_a   1.000
_cell.length_b   1.000
_cell.length_c   1.000
_cell.angle_alpha   90.00
_cell.angle_beta   90.00
_cell.angle_gamma   90.00
#
_symmetry.space_group_name_H-M   'P 1'
#
loop_
_entity.id
_entity.type
_entity.pdbx_description
1 polymer ?
#
loop_
_entity_poly.entity_id
_entity_poly.type
_entity_poly.pdbx_seq_one_letter_code
_entity_poly.pdbx_strand_id
1 'polypeptide(L)'
;LDFNILNNITNIDFWIEKQAQKDLIAIFNAIISIKNETAKNLFMLAFSETLREASYTRNNEFKLFRMKEYESYIPNTYKIFNRKLENIINIYIEFYQQKLRGINLSVYNSSFYNTDKKFDTILTSPPYGDSKTTVAYGQFSTFINEWLGFKEARKLDSKMLGGIKAKKLYEKGLMKEYILEIAKADNKRALEVSSFYENLESSIKSLPDSLNIGAKVFFIVGNRRVKNIELPTDEFIAEVF
;
A
#
# COMPACT_ATOMS: atom_id res chain seq x y z
N LEU A 1 8.83 -10.82 -18.94
CA LEU A 1 9.05 -9.38 -18.69
C LEU A 1 9.32 -8.75 -20.04
N ASP A 2 8.58 -7.69 -20.38
CA ASP A 2 8.73 -7.00 -21.67
C ASP A 2 10.18 -6.50 -21.89
N PHE A 3 10.62 -6.51 -23.14
CA PHE A 3 12.01 -6.29 -23.54
C PHE A 3 12.52 -4.84 -23.38
N ASN A 4 11.66 -3.91 -22.93
CA ASN A 4 12.10 -2.57 -22.53
C ASN A 4 11.34 -2.12 -21.28
N ILE A 5 11.93 -2.41 -20.11
CA ILE A 5 11.36 -2.16 -18.78
C ILE A 5 10.89 -0.69 -18.60
N LEU A 6 11.57 0.26 -19.26
CA LEU A 6 11.20 1.68 -19.20
C LEU A 6 9.86 1.98 -19.88
N ASN A 7 9.44 1.18 -20.86
CA ASN A 7 8.15 1.37 -21.54
C ASN A 7 6.97 1.08 -20.61
N ASN A 8 7.21 0.44 -19.46
CA ASN A 8 6.15 0.15 -18.51
C ASN A 8 5.78 1.36 -17.64
N ILE A 9 6.68 2.35 -17.49
CA ILE A 9 6.38 3.59 -16.74
C ILE A 9 5.62 4.56 -17.64
N THR A 10 4.40 4.89 -17.24
CA THR A 10 3.57 5.88 -17.95
C THR A 10 4.26 7.25 -17.93
N ASN A 11 4.58 7.77 -19.12
CA ASN A 11 5.20 9.08 -19.32
C ASN A 11 6.54 9.23 -18.57
N ILE A 12 7.46 8.27 -18.76
CA ILE A 12 8.71 8.20 -17.99
C ILE A 12 9.54 9.49 -18.00
N ASP A 13 9.62 10.19 -19.14
CA ASP A 13 10.41 11.42 -19.27
C ASP A 13 9.83 12.61 -18.49
N PHE A 14 8.55 12.55 -18.14
CA PHE A 14 7.94 13.51 -17.23
C PHE A 14 8.37 13.26 -15.78
N TRP A 15 8.73 12.02 -15.43
CA TRP A 15 8.98 11.59 -14.06
C TRP A 15 10.44 11.36 -13.72
N ILE A 16 11.30 11.02 -14.68
CA ILE A 16 12.67 10.56 -14.41
C ILE A 16 13.64 11.18 -15.41
N GLU A 17 14.73 11.73 -14.90
CA GLU A 17 15.85 12.25 -15.68
C GLU A 17 16.51 11.16 -16.55
N LYS A 18 17.01 11.51 -17.75
CA LYS A 18 17.51 10.53 -18.73
C LYS A 18 18.73 9.75 -18.24
N GLN A 19 19.68 10.38 -17.55
CA GLN A 19 20.80 9.68 -16.94
C GLN A 19 20.34 8.78 -15.78
N ALA A 20 19.42 9.26 -14.93
CA ALA A 20 18.82 8.44 -13.88
C ALA A 20 18.10 7.20 -14.42
N GLN A 21 17.39 7.31 -15.55
CA GLN A 21 16.78 6.15 -16.24
C GLN A 21 17.84 5.09 -16.61
N LYS A 22 18.99 5.50 -17.15
CA LYS A 22 20.10 4.58 -17.51
C LYS A 22 20.69 3.91 -16.27
N ASP A 23 20.93 4.68 -15.22
CA ASP A 23 21.48 4.16 -13.96
C ASP A 23 20.53 3.15 -13.31
N LEU A 24 19.23 3.45 -13.28
CA LEU A 24 18.19 2.55 -12.76
C LEU A 24 18.13 1.24 -13.54
N ILE A 25 18.25 1.27 -14.87
CA ILE A 25 18.34 0.04 -15.68
C ILE A 25 19.57 -0.78 -15.29
N ALA A 26 20.74 -0.14 -15.17
CA ALA A 26 21.98 -0.82 -14.84
C ALA A 26 21.89 -1.50 -13.47
N ILE A 27 21.38 -0.78 -12.46
CA ILE A 27 21.14 -1.31 -11.11
C ILE A 27 20.17 -2.49 -11.19
N PHE A 28 19.02 -2.32 -11.85
CA PHE A 28 18.02 -3.38 -11.96
C PHE A 28 18.57 -4.64 -12.63
N ASN A 29 19.33 -4.49 -13.72
CA ASN A 29 19.98 -5.59 -14.43
C ASN A 29 20.97 -6.36 -13.54
N ALA A 30 21.73 -5.64 -12.70
CA ALA A 30 22.59 -6.26 -11.72
C ALA A 30 21.77 -7.07 -10.69
N ILE A 31 20.67 -6.52 -10.19
CA ILE A 31 19.79 -7.18 -9.21
C ILE A 31 19.18 -8.46 -9.78
N ILE A 32 18.61 -8.44 -10.98
CA ILE A 32 17.99 -9.63 -11.58
C ILE A 32 19.00 -10.75 -11.86
N SER A 33 20.30 -10.42 -12.01
CA SER A 33 21.38 -11.40 -12.19
C SER A 33 21.76 -12.15 -10.92
N ILE A 34 21.32 -11.67 -9.73
CA ILE A 34 21.59 -12.32 -8.45
C ILE A 34 20.91 -13.71 -8.41
N LYS A 35 21.67 -14.76 -8.12
CA LYS A 35 21.13 -16.13 -8.05
C LYS A 35 20.34 -16.41 -6.77
N ASN A 36 20.74 -15.82 -5.65
CA ASN A 36 20.05 -16.00 -4.38
C ASN A 36 18.80 -15.12 -4.32
N GLU A 37 17.61 -15.73 -4.32
CA GLU A 37 16.33 -15.00 -4.35
C GLU A 37 16.10 -14.13 -3.11
N THR A 38 16.54 -14.57 -1.93
CA THR A 38 16.43 -13.76 -0.70
C THR A 38 17.27 -12.49 -0.80
N ALA A 39 18.51 -12.61 -1.25
CA ALA A 39 19.37 -11.45 -1.51
C ALA A 39 18.78 -10.57 -2.61
N LYS A 40 18.32 -11.16 -3.72
CA LYS A 40 17.66 -10.41 -4.80
C LYS A 40 16.49 -9.58 -4.28
N ASN A 41 15.62 -10.15 -3.43
CA ASN A 41 14.49 -9.45 -2.85
C ASN A 41 14.91 -8.29 -1.95
N LEU A 42 15.98 -8.45 -1.15
CA LEU A 42 16.52 -7.37 -0.32
C LEU A 42 17.02 -6.20 -1.18
N PHE A 43 17.75 -6.50 -2.26
CA PHE A 43 18.23 -5.47 -3.19
C PHE A 43 17.07 -4.85 -3.99
N MET A 44 16.04 -5.64 -4.35
CA MET A 44 14.83 -5.15 -5.00
C MET A 44 14.06 -4.17 -4.11
N LEU A 45 14.05 -4.40 -2.78
CA LEU A 45 13.46 -3.46 -1.83
C LEU A 45 14.19 -2.12 -1.86
N ALA A 46 15.52 -2.12 -1.81
CA ALA A 46 16.33 -0.90 -1.93
C ALA A 46 16.12 -0.20 -3.28
N PHE A 47 15.99 -0.99 -4.36
CA PHE A 47 15.69 -0.47 -5.69
C PHE A 47 14.31 0.20 -5.74
N SER A 48 13.29 -0.37 -5.11
CA SER A 48 11.94 0.22 -5.11
C SER A 48 11.91 1.62 -4.48
N GLU A 49 12.65 1.83 -3.39
CA GLU A 49 12.79 3.15 -2.77
C GLU A 49 13.65 4.10 -3.61
N THR A 50 14.72 3.58 -4.22
CA THR A 50 15.61 4.34 -5.10
C THR A 50 14.86 4.85 -6.32
N LEU A 51 14.04 4.01 -6.96
CA LEU A 51 13.24 4.37 -8.13
C LEU A 51 12.31 5.55 -7.83
N ARG A 52 11.69 5.56 -6.63
CA ARG A 52 10.86 6.69 -6.20
C ARG A 52 11.71 7.93 -5.90
N GLU A 53 12.77 7.79 -5.13
CA GLU A 53 13.59 8.93 -4.70
C GLU A 53 14.38 9.58 -5.85
N ALA A 54 14.89 8.80 -6.79
CA ALA A 54 15.60 9.27 -7.98
C ALA A 54 14.64 9.83 -9.05
N SER A 55 13.33 9.76 -8.84
CA SER A 55 12.35 10.41 -9.71
C SER A 55 12.12 11.87 -9.29
N TYR A 56 11.42 12.61 -10.15
CA TYR A 56 10.91 13.94 -9.87
C TYR A 56 9.70 13.95 -8.93
N THR A 57 9.39 12.88 -8.19
CA THR A 57 8.31 12.91 -7.19
C THR A 57 8.72 13.67 -5.93
N ARG A 58 7.75 14.29 -5.25
CA ARG A 58 8.01 14.88 -3.92
C ARG A 58 8.30 13.77 -2.90
N ASN A 59 9.52 13.74 -2.40
CA ASN A 59 10.03 12.66 -1.54
C ASN A 59 9.37 12.59 -0.15
N ASN A 60 8.72 13.66 0.31
CA ASN A 60 8.03 13.71 1.61
C ASN A 60 6.51 13.47 1.50
N GLU A 61 6.03 12.95 0.37
CA GLU A 61 4.61 12.69 0.13
C GLU A 61 4.35 11.28 -0.42
N PHE A 62 3.24 10.66 -0.02
CA PHE A 62 2.79 9.37 -0.56
C PHE A 62 2.18 9.51 -1.96
N LYS A 63 1.58 10.66 -2.26
CA LYS A 63 0.92 10.92 -3.53
C LYS A 63 1.93 11.13 -4.66
N LEU A 64 1.52 10.86 -5.88
CA LEU A 64 2.35 11.10 -7.06
C LEU A 64 2.23 12.56 -7.52
N PHE A 65 2.99 13.43 -6.87
CA PHE A 65 3.16 14.81 -7.31
C PHE A 65 4.57 15.05 -7.75
N ARG A 66 4.71 15.70 -8.91
CA ARG A 66 6.01 16.15 -9.41
C ARG A 66 6.51 17.33 -8.57
N MET A 67 7.81 17.40 -8.35
CA MET A 67 8.49 18.58 -7.82
C MET A 67 8.24 19.78 -8.75
N LYS A 68 8.19 20.99 -8.17
CA LYS A 68 8.02 22.22 -8.95
C LYS A 68 9.30 22.58 -9.71
N GLU A 69 10.46 22.44 -9.07
CA GLU A 69 11.79 22.81 -9.59
C GLU A 69 12.56 21.55 -10.05
N TYR A 70 11.86 20.62 -10.70
CA TYR A 70 12.41 19.31 -11.04
C TYR A 70 13.60 19.39 -12.02
N GLU A 71 13.68 20.45 -12.82
CA GLU A 71 14.76 20.70 -13.77
C GLU A 71 16.12 20.87 -13.08
N SER A 72 16.12 21.33 -11.83
CA SER A 72 17.32 21.46 -11.00
C SER A 72 17.68 20.17 -10.25
N TYR A 73 16.77 19.20 -10.23
CA TYR A 73 16.94 17.94 -9.52
C TYR A 73 17.69 16.94 -10.38
N ILE A 74 19.00 16.81 -10.14
CA ILE A 74 19.86 15.84 -10.80
C ILE A 74 20.29 14.80 -9.76
N PRO A 75 19.59 13.67 -9.64
CA PRO A 75 19.86 12.67 -8.62
C PRO A 75 21.13 11.88 -8.95
N ASN A 76 21.94 11.60 -7.92
CA ASN A 76 22.97 10.57 -8.03
C ASN A 76 22.35 9.21 -7.66
N THR A 77 21.83 8.51 -8.67
CA THR A 77 21.06 7.26 -8.52
C THR A 77 21.84 6.19 -7.74
N TYR A 78 23.12 5.98 -8.04
CA TYR A 78 23.95 4.99 -7.34
C TYR A 78 24.17 5.34 -5.86
N LYS A 79 24.39 6.63 -5.55
CA LYS A 79 24.52 7.09 -4.16
C LYS A 79 23.22 6.89 -3.38
N ILE A 80 22.07 7.17 -4.00
CA ILE A 80 20.76 6.91 -3.40
C ILE A 80 20.61 5.41 -3.14
N PHE A 81 20.88 4.57 -4.14
CA PHE A 81 20.77 3.12 -4.03
C PHE A 81 21.64 2.55 -2.91
N ASN A 82 22.93 2.91 -2.86
CA ASN A 82 23.85 2.44 -1.83
C ASN A 82 23.36 2.85 -0.43
N ARG A 83 22.96 4.11 -0.25
CA ARG A 83 22.42 4.59 1.03
C ARG A 83 21.16 3.83 1.46
N LYS A 84 20.24 3.54 0.52
CA LYS A 84 19.02 2.77 0.80
C LYS A 84 19.34 1.32 1.17
N LEU A 85 20.24 0.70 0.42
CA LEU A 85 20.66 -0.67 0.64
C LEU A 85 21.36 -0.83 1.99
N GLU A 86 22.32 0.04 2.32
CA GLU A 86 23.01 0.06 3.61
C GLU A 86 22.02 0.20 4.77
N ASN A 87 21.07 1.13 4.66
CA ASN A 87 20.04 1.32 5.68
C ASN A 87 19.17 0.06 5.89
N ILE A 88 18.71 -0.56 4.80
CA ILE A 88 17.91 -1.79 4.86
C ILE A 88 18.71 -2.95 5.48
N ILE A 89 19.98 -3.09 5.10
CA ILE A 89 20.87 -4.12 5.64
C ILE A 89 21.10 -3.91 7.14
N ASN A 90 21.39 -2.68 7.57
CA ASN A 90 21.63 -2.37 8.98
C ASN A 90 20.38 -2.67 9.82
N ILE A 91 19.20 -2.21 9.37
CA ILE A 91 17.93 -2.53 10.04
C ILE A 91 17.71 -4.05 10.13
N TYR A 92 18.01 -4.79 9.06
CA TYR A 92 17.86 -6.24 9.06
C TYR A 92 18.79 -6.90 10.09
N ILE A 93 20.08 -6.57 10.09
CA ILE A 93 21.09 -7.17 10.98
C ILE A 93 20.83 -6.81 12.44
N GLU A 94 20.58 -5.52 12.72
CA GLU A 94 20.45 -5.03 14.09
C GLU A 94 19.13 -5.46 14.74
N PHE A 95 18.05 -5.59 13.98
CA PHE A 95 16.72 -5.82 14.54
C PHE A 95 16.10 -7.16 14.15
N TYR A 96 16.02 -7.46 12.85
CA TYR A 96 15.23 -8.58 12.35
C TYR A 96 15.95 -9.92 12.44
N GLN A 97 17.23 -9.98 12.07
CA GLN A 97 18.00 -11.23 12.01
C GLN A 97 17.98 -11.99 13.34
N GLN A 98 18.02 -11.27 14.46
CA GLN A 98 18.01 -11.87 15.80
C GLN A 98 16.65 -12.47 16.17
N LYS A 99 15.56 -11.98 15.57
CA LYS A 99 14.16 -12.35 15.86
C LYS A 99 13.59 -13.39 14.91
N LEU A 100 14.14 -13.50 13.69
CA LEU A 100 13.57 -14.31 12.61
C LEU A 100 14.11 -15.76 12.59
N ARG A 101 14.00 -16.50 13.71
CA ARG A 101 14.40 -17.92 13.77
C ARG A 101 13.18 -18.84 13.76
N GLY A 102 13.21 -19.87 12.91
CA GLY A 102 12.14 -20.88 12.84
C GLY A 102 10.81 -20.39 12.26
N ILE A 103 10.85 -19.35 11.41
CA ILE A 103 9.65 -18.77 10.80
C ILE A 103 9.40 -19.40 9.43
N ASN A 104 8.19 -19.92 9.25
CA ASN A 104 7.65 -20.26 7.93
C ASN A 104 6.82 -19.08 7.42
N LEU A 105 7.27 -18.46 6.33
CA LEU A 105 6.57 -17.33 5.71
C LEU A 105 5.80 -17.81 4.47
N SER A 106 4.56 -17.38 4.35
CA SER A 106 3.76 -17.51 3.12
C SER A 106 3.19 -16.14 2.77
N VAL A 107 3.44 -15.68 1.55
CA VAL A 107 2.99 -14.38 1.05
C VAL A 107 2.00 -14.61 -0.07
N TYR A 108 0.86 -13.93 0.01
CA TYR A 108 -0.21 -14.00 -0.98
C TYR A 108 -0.52 -12.59 -1.49
N ASN A 109 -0.63 -12.46 -2.82
CA ASN A 109 -1.06 -11.22 -3.46
C ASN A 109 -2.54 -11.34 -3.87
N SER A 110 -3.41 -11.40 -2.87
CA SER A 110 -4.86 -11.50 -3.05
C SER A 110 -5.58 -10.91 -1.85
N SER A 111 -6.87 -10.59 -2.03
CA SER A 111 -7.76 -10.46 -0.89
C SER A 111 -7.76 -11.75 -0.08
N PHE A 112 -7.94 -11.63 1.24
CA PHE A 112 -8.11 -12.80 2.09
C PHE A 112 -9.37 -13.55 1.64
N TYR A 113 -9.24 -14.86 1.48
CA TYR A 113 -10.35 -15.76 1.22
C TYR A 113 -10.24 -16.91 2.20
N ASN A 114 -11.38 -17.47 2.58
CA ASN A 114 -11.40 -18.58 3.50
C ASN A 114 -10.63 -19.77 2.90
N THR A 115 -9.67 -20.31 3.66
CA THR A 115 -8.90 -21.48 3.28
C THR A 115 -9.20 -22.61 4.26
N ASP A 116 -8.93 -23.87 3.89
CA ASP A 116 -9.02 -24.99 4.84
C ASP A 116 -8.07 -24.85 6.03
N LYS A 117 -7.07 -23.96 5.94
CA LYS A 117 -6.18 -23.64 7.05
C LYS A 117 -6.88 -22.73 8.06
N LYS A 118 -6.74 -23.09 9.33
CA LYS A 118 -7.18 -22.29 10.46
C LYS A 118 -6.01 -21.58 11.12
N PHE A 119 -6.25 -20.39 11.63
CA PHE A 119 -5.26 -19.54 12.28
C PHE A 119 -5.62 -19.29 13.75
N ASP A 120 -4.62 -19.24 14.62
CA ASP A 120 -4.79 -18.92 16.05
C ASP A 120 -4.76 -17.41 16.33
N THR A 121 -4.30 -16.61 15.36
CA THR A 121 -4.17 -15.17 15.52
C THR A 121 -4.34 -14.44 14.19
N ILE A 122 -5.09 -13.34 14.23
CA ILE A 122 -5.11 -12.32 13.18
C ILE A 122 -4.54 -11.04 13.77
N LEU A 123 -3.61 -10.41 13.05
CA LEU A 123 -3.11 -9.08 13.32
C LEU A 123 -3.19 -8.27 12.03
N THR A 124 -4.01 -7.23 12.01
CA THR A 124 -4.20 -6.42 10.81
C THR A 124 -4.45 -4.94 11.13
N SER A 125 -4.14 -4.09 10.16
CA SER A 125 -4.43 -2.66 10.15
C SER A 125 -5.10 -2.36 8.80
N PRO A 126 -6.43 -2.47 8.68
CA PRO A 126 -7.11 -2.23 7.40
C PRO A 126 -6.80 -0.82 6.88
N PRO A 127 -6.68 -0.63 5.55
CA PRO A 127 -6.47 0.69 4.99
C PRO A 127 -7.65 1.60 5.36
N TYR A 128 -7.37 2.86 5.72
CA TYR A 128 -8.41 3.80 6.12
C TYR A 128 -9.37 4.11 4.95
N GLY A 129 -10.65 4.30 5.26
CA GLY A 129 -11.74 4.54 4.30
C GLY A 129 -11.67 5.79 3.47
N ASP A 130 -10.63 6.56 3.70
CA ASP A 130 -10.29 7.78 3.02
C ASP A 130 -8.93 7.64 2.33
N SER A 131 -8.57 6.44 1.86
CA SER A 131 -7.33 6.14 1.12
C SER A 131 -7.04 7.15 0.00
N LYS A 132 -8.09 7.73 -0.63
CA LYS A 132 -7.98 8.81 -1.62
C LYS A 132 -7.43 10.13 -1.05
N THR A 133 -7.64 10.42 0.24
CA THR A 133 -7.20 11.65 0.91
C THR A 133 -5.97 11.47 1.78
N THR A 134 -5.77 10.32 2.43
CA THR A 134 -4.83 10.19 3.57
C THR A 134 -3.55 9.42 3.24
N VAL A 135 -3.65 8.18 2.80
CA VAL A 135 -2.48 7.39 2.35
C VAL A 135 -2.82 6.71 1.03
N ALA A 136 -2.30 7.26 -0.06
CA ALA A 136 -2.53 6.74 -1.41
C ALA A 136 -1.55 5.60 -1.69
N TYR A 137 -1.79 4.41 -1.15
CA TYR A 137 -0.91 3.24 -1.30
C TYR A 137 -0.66 2.87 -2.77
N GLY A 138 -1.69 2.97 -3.62
CA GLY A 138 -1.57 2.77 -5.06
C GLY A 138 -0.63 3.78 -5.69
N GLN A 139 -0.77 5.07 -5.36
CA GLN A 139 0.13 6.11 -5.85
C GLN A 139 1.57 5.94 -5.33
N PHE A 140 1.74 5.58 -4.05
CA PHE A 140 3.06 5.37 -3.47
C PHE A 140 3.82 4.25 -4.19
N SER A 141 3.15 3.12 -4.44
CA SER A 141 3.71 1.92 -5.07
C SER A 141 3.69 1.95 -6.60
N THR A 142 3.18 3.01 -7.24
CA THR A 142 2.94 3.03 -8.69
C THR A 142 4.21 2.73 -9.49
N PHE A 143 5.34 3.39 -9.21
CA PHE A 143 6.52 3.24 -10.07
C PHE A 143 7.13 1.85 -10.03
N ILE A 144 7.25 1.24 -8.84
CA ILE A 144 7.77 -0.13 -8.78
C ILE A 144 6.81 -1.13 -9.44
N ASN A 145 5.51 -0.94 -9.29
CA ASN A 145 4.51 -1.78 -9.96
C ASN A 145 4.55 -1.60 -11.49
N GLU A 146 4.65 -0.37 -11.98
CA GLU A 146 4.85 -0.10 -13.40
C GLU A 146 6.15 -0.73 -13.88
N TRP A 147 7.28 -0.47 -13.22
CA TRP A 147 8.59 -1.03 -13.57
C TRP A 147 8.56 -2.55 -13.71
N LEU A 148 7.92 -3.25 -12.76
CA LEU A 148 7.78 -4.71 -12.76
C LEU A 148 6.72 -5.25 -13.76
N GLY A 149 6.01 -4.37 -14.48
CA GLY A 149 5.09 -4.73 -15.55
C GLY A 149 3.64 -4.99 -15.11
N PHE A 150 3.22 -4.51 -13.93
CA PHE A 150 1.83 -4.62 -13.49
C PHE A 150 0.93 -3.66 -14.27
N LYS A 151 0.16 -4.19 -15.24
CA LYS A 151 -0.69 -3.41 -16.17
C LYS A 151 -1.64 -2.41 -15.54
N GLU A 152 -2.10 -2.66 -14.31
CA GLU A 152 -3.08 -1.82 -13.60
C GLU A 152 -2.51 -1.14 -12.36
N ALA A 153 -1.18 -0.93 -12.31
CA ALA A 153 -0.48 -0.27 -11.21
C ALA A 153 -1.17 1.02 -10.75
N ARG A 154 -1.54 1.89 -11.71
CA ARG A 154 -2.21 3.18 -11.42
C ARG A 154 -3.67 3.08 -11.00
N LYS A 155 -4.28 1.90 -11.12
CA LYS A 155 -5.68 1.66 -10.71
C LYS A 155 -5.78 0.95 -9.37
N LEU A 156 -4.68 0.66 -8.68
CA LEU A 156 -4.67 -0.11 -7.44
C LEU A 156 -5.64 0.48 -6.39
N ASP A 157 -5.66 1.80 -6.22
CA ASP A 157 -6.56 2.48 -5.27
C ASP A 157 -8.05 2.22 -5.54
N SER A 158 -8.44 1.98 -6.80
CA SER A 158 -9.83 1.63 -7.15
C SER A 158 -10.21 0.18 -6.81
N LYS A 159 -9.22 -0.68 -6.58
CA LYS A 159 -9.41 -2.10 -6.23
C LYS A 159 -9.34 -2.37 -4.73
N MET A 160 -8.89 -1.41 -3.94
CA MET A 160 -8.81 -1.52 -2.48
C MET A 160 -10.14 -1.14 -1.80
N LEU A 161 -10.21 -1.31 -0.47
CA LEU A 161 -11.36 -0.91 0.34
C LEU A 161 -11.75 0.55 0.07
N GLY A 162 -13.03 0.79 -0.22
CA GLY A 162 -13.53 2.13 -0.53
C GLY A 162 -13.18 2.65 -1.93
N GLY A 163 -12.52 1.84 -2.76
CA GLY A 163 -12.07 2.24 -4.11
C GLY A 163 -13.21 2.56 -5.07
N ILE A 164 -14.28 1.76 -5.01
CA ILE A 164 -15.50 1.87 -5.84
C ILE A 164 -16.56 2.66 -5.08
N LYS A 165 -17.11 3.73 -5.69
CA LYS A 165 -18.11 4.56 -5.01
C LYS A 165 -19.41 3.80 -4.74
N ALA A 166 -19.96 3.92 -3.54
CA ALA A 166 -21.27 3.35 -3.20
C ALA A 166 -22.39 4.11 -3.93
N LYS A 167 -23.47 3.39 -4.26
CA LYS A 167 -24.68 3.96 -4.86
C LYS A 167 -25.71 4.41 -3.81
N LYS A 168 -25.60 3.88 -2.59
CA LYS A 168 -26.49 4.15 -1.46
C LYS A 168 -25.65 4.43 -0.23
N LEU A 169 -26.28 5.07 0.75
CA LEU A 169 -25.67 5.23 2.06
C LEU A 169 -25.65 3.88 2.78
N TYR A 170 -24.63 3.68 3.61
CA TYR A 170 -24.57 2.54 4.51
C TYR A 170 -25.51 2.78 5.70
N GLU A 171 -26.43 1.84 5.92
CA GLU A 171 -27.59 2.02 6.81
C GLU A 171 -27.66 0.98 7.93
N LYS A 172 -26.54 0.32 8.27
CA LYS A 172 -26.49 -0.73 9.30
C LYS A 172 -25.75 -0.27 10.55
N GLY A 173 -26.12 -0.87 11.67
CA GLY A 173 -25.39 -0.76 12.94
C GLY A 173 -25.20 0.66 13.43
N LEU A 174 -24.21 0.85 14.31
CA LEU A 174 -23.87 2.15 14.86
C LEU A 174 -23.46 3.17 13.79
N MET A 175 -22.87 2.71 12.68
CA MET A 175 -22.29 3.60 11.66
C MET A 175 -23.35 4.37 10.85
N LYS A 176 -24.60 3.88 10.83
CA LYS A 176 -25.72 4.52 10.12
C LYS A 176 -25.88 5.99 10.49
N GLU A 177 -25.93 6.31 11.78
CA GLU A 177 -26.21 7.67 12.25
C GLU A 177 -25.09 8.64 11.84
N TYR A 178 -23.83 8.21 12.00
CA TYR A 178 -22.66 8.99 11.57
C TYR A 178 -22.68 9.28 10.07
N ILE A 179 -23.07 8.30 9.25
CA ILE A 179 -23.13 8.47 7.79
C ILE A 179 -24.26 9.42 7.38
N LEU A 180 -25.41 9.34 8.04
CA LEU A 180 -26.52 10.28 7.83
C LEU A 180 -26.14 11.71 8.23
N GLU A 181 -25.43 11.89 9.35
CA GLU A 181 -24.88 13.18 9.77
C GLU A 181 -23.90 13.74 8.72
N ILE A 182 -22.98 12.93 8.21
CA ILE A 182 -22.08 13.35 7.12
C ILE A 182 -22.88 13.71 5.86
N ALA A 183 -23.94 12.96 5.53
CA ALA A 183 -24.74 13.18 4.33
C ALA A 183 -25.47 14.54 4.35
N LYS A 184 -25.87 15.04 5.53
CA LYS A 184 -26.44 16.38 5.70
C LYS A 184 -25.47 17.48 5.24
N ALA A 185 -24.16 17.30 5.49
CA ALA A 185 -23.13 18.26 5.12
C ALA A 185 -22.55 18.02 3.71
N ASP A 186 -22.38 16.76 3.32
CA ASP A 186 -21.77 16.36 2.05
C ASP A 186 -22.19 14.92 1.68
N ASN A 187 -23.29 14.81 0.92
CA ASN A 187 -23.80 13.52 0.45
C ASN A 187 -22.79 12.75 -0.42
N LYS A 188 -21.94 13.46 -1.20
CA LYS A 188 -20.91 12.80 -2.01
C LYS A 188 -19.90 12.12 -1.10
N ARG A 189 -19.45 12.80 -0.04
CA ARG A 189 -18.51 12.26 0.93
C ARG A 189 -19.14 11.11 1.74
N ALA A 190 -20.41 11.23 2.11
CA ALA A 190 -21.12 10.15 2.80
C ALA A 190 -21.16 8.85 1.98
N LEU A 191 -21.33 8.92 0.65
CA LEU A 191 -21.26 7.75 -0.24
C LEU A 191 -19.84 7.16 -0.33
N GLU A 192 -18.79 7.99 -0.25
CA GLU A 192 -17.41 7.50 -0.21
C GLU A 192 -17.14 6.74 1.10
N VAL A 193 -17.58 7.30 2.24
CA VAL A 193 -17.46 6.66 3.56
C VAL A 193 -18.31 5.38 3.62
N SER A 194 -19.50 5.39 3.03
CA SER A 194 -20.38 4.21 2.94
C SER A 194 -19.71 3.06 2.21
N SER A 195 -19.07 3.33 1.05
CA SER A 195 -18.32 2.31 0.32
C SER A 195 -17.23 1.66 1.17
N PHE A 196 -16.52 2.46 1.95
CA PHE A 196 -15.50 1.91 2.83
C PHE A 196 -16.10 0.94 3.85
N TYR A 197 -17.13 1.36 4.60
CA TYR A 197 -17.73 0.52 5.63
C TYR A 197 -18.43 -0.72 5.07
N GLU A 198 -19.04 -0.64 3.88
CA GLU A 198 -19.55 -1.82 3.16
C GLU A 198 -18.43 -2.84 2.88
N ASN A 199 -17.31 -2.38 2.32
CA ASN A 199 -16.19 -3.25 1.98
C ASN A 199 -15.47 -3.78 3.22
N LEU A 200 -15.35 -2.96 4.26
CA LEU A 200 -14.75 -3.35 5.53
C LEU A 200 -15.61 -4.41 6.23
N GLU A 201 -16.93 -4.22 6.30
CA GLU A 201 -17.87 -5.22 6.84
C GLU A 201 -17.71 -6.57 6.12
N SER A 202 -17.72 -6.54 4.78
CA SER A 202 -17.56 -7.74 3.97
C SER A 202 -16.22 -8.44 4.19
N SER A 203 -15.15 -7.67 4.43
CA SER A 203 -13.81 -8.22 4.65
C SER A 203 -13.66 -8.81 6.05
N ILE A 204 -14.31 -8.23 7.05
CA ILE A 204 -14.31 -8.75 8.42
C ILE A 204 -15.10 -10.06 8.48
N LYS A 205 -16.28 -10.10 7.87
CA LYS A 205 -17.17 -11.26 7.89
C LYS A 205 -16.60 -12.51 7.23
N SER A 206 -15.55 -12.40 6.40
CA SER A 206 -14.88 -13.56 5.81
C SER A 206 -13.79 -14.17 6.71
N LEU A 207 -13.40 -13.50 7.80
CA LEU A 207 -12.30 -13.93 8.67
C LEU A 207 -12.67 -15.07 9.64
N PRO A 208 -13.85 -15.07 10.31
CA PRO A 208 -14.16 -16.05 11.36
C PRO A 208 -14.04 -17.50 10.90
N ASP A 209 -14.42 -17.78 9.65
CA ASP A 209 -14.36 -19.13 9.09
C ASP A 209 -12.94 -19.64 8.89
N SER A 210 -11.90 -18.82 9.04
CA SER A 210 -10.50 -19.25 9.00
C SER A 210 -9.83 -19.24 10.37
N LEU A 211 -10.60 -19.12 11.46
CA LEU A 211 -10.06 -19.08 12.82
C LEU A 211 -10.28 -20.38 13.58
N ASN A 212 -9.32 -20.72 14.43
CA ASN A 212 -9.52 -21.73 15.47
C ASN A 212 -10.41 -21.19 16.59
N ILE A 213 -11.10 -22.09 17.30
CA ILE A 213 -11.83 -21.72 18.52
C ILE A 213 -10.83 -21.16 19.53
N GLY A 214 -11.10 -19.96 20.05
CA GLY A 214 -10.20 -19.26 20.98
C GLY A 214 -9.08 -18.46 20.32
N ALA A 215 -9.08 -18.33 18.99
CA ALA A 215 -8.15 -17.45 18.28
C ALA A 215 -8.27 -16.00 18.74
N LYS A 216 -7.13 -15.28 18.71
CA LYS A 216 -7.06 -13.86 19.08
C LYS A 216 -7.06 -12.97 17.85
N VAL A 217 -7.89 -11.93 17.85
CA VAL A 217 -8.04 -11.04 16.69
C VAL A 217 -7.69 -9.62 17.10
N PHE A 218 -6.70 -9.05 16.44
CA PHE A 218 -6.18 -7.71 16.70
C PHE A 218 -6.36 -6.83 15.46
N PHE A 219 -7.23 -5.84 15.57
CA PHE A 219 -7.36 -4.76 14.60
C PHE A 219 -6.71 -3.50 15.15
N ILE A 220 -5.68 -3.01 14.46
CA ILE A 220 -5.04 -1.73 14.76
C ILE A 220 -5.70 -0.68 13.86
N VAL A 221 -6.57 0.14 14.44
CA VAL A 221 -7.28 1.20 13.73
C VAL A 221 -7.23 2.50 14.49
N GLY A 222 -7.39 3.60 13.75
CA GLY A 222 -7.57 4.93 14.33
C GLY A 222 -8.92 5.49 13.89
N ASN A 223 -9.64 6.10 14.83
CA ASN A 223 -10.91 6.77 14.56
C ASN A 223 -10.66 8.03 13.75
N ARG A 224 -11.34 8.13 12.60
CA ARG A 224 -11.10 9.19 11.61
C ARG A 224 -12.17 10.25 11.70
N ARG A 225 -11.79 11.51 11.47
CA ARG A 225 -12.71 12.63 11.39
C ARG A 225 -13.05 12.96 9.95
N VAL A 226 -14.32 12.92 9.58
CA VAL A 226 -14.84 13.30 8.26
C VAL A 226 -15.89 14.37 8.47
N LYS A 227 -15.72 15.55 7.84
CA LYS A 227 -16.65 16.69 8.00
C LYS A 227 -16.91 17.03 9.47
N ASN A 228 -15.84 17.05 10.27
CA ASN A 228 -15.84 17.27 11.71
C ASN A 228 -16.51 16.18 12.57
N ILE A 229 -17.03 15.12 11.95
CA ILE A 229 -17.64 13.98 12.64
C ILE A 229 -16.58 12.91 12.80
N GLU A 230 -16.31 12.50 14.04
CA GLU A 230 -15.42 11.38 14.34
C GLU A 230 -16.17 10.07 14.15
N LEU A 231 -15.61 9.19 13.33
CA LEU A 231 -16.17 7.89 13.02
C LEU A 231 -15.56 6.85 13.97
N PRO A 232 -16.37 6.16 14.80
CA PRO A 232 -15.90 5.15 15.75
C PRO A 232 -15.63 3.81 15.01
N THR A 233 -14.52 3.76 14.27
CA THR A 233 -14.15 2.61 13.44
C THR A 233 -13.78 1.40 14.30
N ASP A 234 -13.20 1.61 15.46
CA ASP A 234 -12.92 0.57 16.46
C ASP A 234 -14.19 -0.12 16.96
N GLU A 235 -15.19 0.65 17.39
CA GLU A 235 -16.49 0.13 17.82
C GLU A 235 -17.21 -0.57 16.67
N PHE A 236 -17.14 -0.01 15.45
CA PHE A 236 -17.71 -0.65 14.27
C PHE A 236 -17.10 -2.03 14.00
N ILE A 237 -15.77 -2.16 14.13
CA ILE A 237 -15.11 -3.45 13.94
C ILE A 237 -15.55 -4.45 15.01
N ALA A 238 -15.68 -4.00 16.26
CA ALA A 238 -16.17 -4.84 17.35
C ALA A 238 -17.64 -5.25 17.18
N GLU A 239 -18.49 -4.40 16.59
CA GLU A 239 -19.89 -4.70 16.28
C GLU A 239 -20.03 -5.76 15.16
N VAL A 240 -19.14 -5.69 14.17
CA VAL A 240 -19.23 -6.53 12.95
C VAL A 240 -18.62 -7.93 13.13
N PHE A 241 -17.60 -8.06 13.98
CA PHE A 241 -16.90 -9.32 14.21
C PHE A 241 -17.71 -10.29 15.07
#